data_AF-A0A3D0KGI2-F1
#
_entry.id   AF-A0A3D0KGI2-F1
#
_cell.length_a   1.000
_cell.length_b   1.000
_cell.length_c   1.000
_cell.angle_alpha   90.00
_cell.angle_beta   90.00
_cell.angle_gamma   90.00
#
_symmetry.space_group_name_H-M   'P 1'
#
loop_
_entity.id
_entity.type
_entity.pdbx_description
1 polymer ?
#
loop_
_entity_poly.entity_id
_entity_poly.type
_entity_poly.pdbx_seq_one_letter_code
_entity_poly.pdbx_strand_id
1 'polypeptide(L)'
;MSLEIRDDHFMVCTDCQMIIVNDDASGLDYSLDEDVANEREEQIRKAISDIQSDGSYLIAGDDDQNDEFSSRACDCCGTRLAGERYHCRLLRNVL
;
A
#
# COMPACT_ATOMS: atom_id res chain seq x y z
N MET A 1 -7.88 21.45 -12.63
CA MET A 1 -7.23 20.20 -12.23
C MET A 1 -8.26 19.11 -12.27
N SER A 2 -8.13 18.16 -13.18
CA SER A 2 -8.89 16.92 -13.19
C SER A 2 -8.02 15.78 -12.64
N LEU A 3 -8.67 14.76 -12.08
CA LEU A 3 -8.02 13.55 -11.59
C LEU A 3 -8.26 12.41 -12.56
N GLU A 4 -7.22 11.64 -12.82
CA GLU A 4 -7.24 10.42 -13.62
C GLU A 4 -6.87 9.23 -12.75
N ILE A 5 -7.65 8.15 -12.84
CA ILE A 5 -7.31 6.86 -12.23
C ILE A 5 -6.36 6.13 -13.19
N ARG A 6 -5.14 5.86 -12.74
CA ARG A 6 -4.14 5.10 -13.50
C ARG A 6 -4.24 3.60 -13.25
N ASP A 7 -4.65 3.23 -12.05
CA ASP A 7 -4.87 1.84 -11.66
C ASP A 7 -6.01 1.77 -10.62
N ASP A 8 -6.99 0.92 -10.89
CA ASP A 8 -8.17 0.59 -10.06
C ASP A 8 -8.19 -0.91 -9.70
N HIS A 9 -7.04 -1.56 -9.78
CA HIS A 9 -6.85 -2.96 -9.41
C HIS A 9 -5.59 -3.14 -8.54
N PHE A 10 -5.11 -2.04 -7.95
CA PHE A 10 -3.91 -2.00 -7.12
C PHE A 10 -4.22 -2.60 -5.76
N MET A 11 -3.60 -3.72 -5.43
CA MET A 11 -3.89 -4.50 -4.22
C MET A 11 -2.70 -4.52 -3.28
N VAL A 12 -2.90 -4.10 -2.03
CA VAL A 12 -1.82 -3.99 -1.04
C VAL A 12 -2.10 -4.84 0.20
N CYS A 13 -1.04 -5.22 0.93
CA CYS A 13 -1.19 -5.90 2.23
C CYS A 13 -1.63 -4.91 3.32
N THR A 14 -2.04 -5.43 4.48
CA THR A 14 -2.47 -4.63 5.65
C THR A 14 -1.47 -3.54 6.03
N ASP A 15 -0.18 -3.87 6.16
CA ASP A 15 0.83 -2.88 6.56
C ASP A 15 0.94 -1.72 5.56
N CYS A 16 0.91 -2.02 4.26
CA CYS A 16 0.94 -0.99 3.23
C CYS A 16 -0.34 -0.15 3.24
N GLN A 17 -1.51 -0.77 3.44
CA GLN A 17 -2.77 -0.05 3.53
C GLN A 17 -2.77 0.93 4.72
N MET A 18 -2.30 0.50 5.89
CA MET A 18 -2.25 1.35 7.08
C MET A 18 -1.33 2.56 6.89
N ILE A 19 -0.17 2.36 6.27
CA ILE A 19 0.74 3.48 5.96
C ILE A 19 0.14 4.40 4.88
N ILE A 20 -0.45 3.85 3.81
CA ILE A 20 -1.04 4.66 2.73
C ILE A 20 -2.20 5.52 3.24
N VAL A 21 -3.09 4.94 4.05
CA VAL A 21 -4.36 5.58 4.45
C VAL A 21 -4.20 6.41 5.71
N ASN A 22 -3.36 5.96 6.66
CA ASN A 22 -3.27 6.53 8.00
C ASN A 22 -1.87 7.05 8.37
N ASP A 23 -0.86 6.89 7.50
CA ASP A 23 0.56 7.14 7.82
C ASP A 23 1.04 6.35 9.05
N ASP A 24 0.42 5.21 9.31
CA ASP A 24 0.61 4.40 10.51
C ASP A 24 1.35 3.09 10.21
N ALA A 25 2.56 2.96 10.75
CA ALA A 25 3.41 1.77 10.64
C ALA A 25 3.40 0.91 11.93
N SER A 26 2.67 1.31 12.97
CA SER A 26 2.74 0.68 14.30
C SER A 26 2.29 -0.80 14.33
N GLY A 27 1.58 -1.26 13.29
CA GLY A 27 1.27 -2.68 13.10
C GLY A 27 2.50 -3.57 12.92
N LEU A 28 3.61 -3.01 12.40
CA LEU A 28 4.88 -3.72 12.24
C LEU A 28 5.51 -4.03 13.60
N ASP A 29 5.50 -3.07 14.52
CA ASP A 29 6.08 -3.19 15.87
C ASP A 29 5.37 -4.26 16.72
N TYR A 30 4.12 -4.60 16.38
CA TYR A 30 3.39 -5.67 17.06
C TYR A 30 3.92 -7.07 16.67
N SER A 31 4.41 -7.22 15.44
CA SER A 31 4.70 -8.53 14.84
C SER A 31 6.20 -8.80 14.67
N LEU A 32 7.02 -7.77 14.71
CA LEU A 32 8.45 -7.81 14.40
C LEU A 32 9.26 -7.18 15.53
N ASP A 33 10.51 -7.62 15.67
CA ASP A 33 11.48 -6.94 16.52
C ASP A 33 11.77 -5.53 15.96
N GLU A 34 12.08 -4.57 16.84
CA GLU A 34 12.23 -3.14 16.50
C GLU A 34 13.13 -2.88 15.28
N ASP A 35 14.31 -3.49 15.22
CA ASP A 35 15.23 -3.32 14.07
C ASP A 35 14.61 -3.83 12.75
N VAL A 36 13.86 -4.93 12.82
CA VAL A 36 13.20 -5.54 11.65
C VAL A 36 11.96 -4.73 11.25
N ALA A 37 11.21 -4.21 12.22
CA ALA A 37 10.08 -3.32 11.99
C ALA A 37 10.55 -2.03 11.28
N ASN A 38 11.63 -1.41 11.76
CA ASN A 38 12.22 -0.22 11.16
C ASN A 38 12.70 -0.47 9.72
N GLU A 39 13.44 -1.55 9.48
CA GLU A 39 13.87 -1.92 8.12
C GLU A 39 12.66 -2.15 7.21
N ARG A 40 11.62 -2.80 7.73
CA ARG A 40 10.42 -3.10 6.97
C ARG A 40 9.61 -1.83 6.64
N GLU A 41 9.49 -0.92 7.58
CA GLU A 41 8.85 0.39 7.37
C GLU A 41 9.59 1.18 6.29
N GLU A 42 10.92 1.25 6.36
CA GLU A 42 11.73 1.95 5.35
C GLU A 42 11.50 1.36 3.94
N GLN A 43 11.49 0.04 3.81
CA GLN A 43 11.20 -0.64 2.55
C GLN A 43 9.81 -0.28 1.99
N ILE A 44 8.77 -0.28 2.85
CA ILE A 44 7.41 0.06 2.44
C ILE A 44 7.32 1.53 2.02
N ARG A 45 7.84 2.45 2.84
CA ARG A 45 7.82 3.89 2.54
C ARG A 45 8.59 4.21 1.27
N LYS A 46 9.73 3.55 1.04
CA LYS A 46 10.48 3.68 -0.21
C LYS A 46 9.65 3.21 -1.41
N ALA A 47 9.00 2.04 -1.31
CA ALA A 47 8.17 1.54 -2.40
C ALA A 47 7.00 2.49 -2.73
N ILE A 48 6.31 3.02 -1.72
CA ILE A 48 5.27 4.05 -1.90
C ILE A 48 5.85 5.29 -2.60
N SER A 49 7.00 5.79 -2.14
CA SER A 49 7.67 6.95 -2.74
C SER A 49 8.04 6.71 -4.21
N ASP A 50 8.58 5.54 -4.54
CA ASP A 50 8.93 5.16 -5.90
C ASP A 50 7.68 5.12 -6.81
N ILE A 51 6.57 4.54 -6.34
CA ILE A 51 5.29 4.49 -7.06
C ILE A 51 4.72 5.89 -7.30
N GLN A 52 4.94 6.81 -6.37
CA GLN A 52 4.44 8.19 -6.43
C GLN A 52 5.43 9.18 -7.08
N SER A 53 6.57 8.70 -7.58
CA SER A 53 7.67 9.54 -8.06
C SER A 53 7.33 10.42 -9.28
N ASP A 54 6.29 10.07 -10.03
CA ASP A 54 5.84 10.85 -11.21
C ASP A 54 4.68 11.82 -10.92
N GLY A 55 4.41 12.06 -9.64
CA GLY A 55 3.35 12.95 -9.17
C GLY A 55 1.99 12.27 -9.04
N SER A 56 1.92 10.94 -9.18
CA SER A 56 0.77 10.16 -8.74
C SER A 56 0.72 9.99 -7.23
N TYR A 57 -0.45 9.60 -6.71
CA TYR A 57 -0.66 9.32 -5.30
C TYR A 57 -1.57 8.10 -5.12
N LEU A 58 -1.25 7.28 -4.13
CA LEU A 58 -2.03 6.12 -3.73
C LEU A 58 -3.11 6.55 -2.74
N ILE A 59 -4.31 6.01 -2.89
CA ILE A 59 -5.43 6.23 -1.97
C ILE A 59 -6.17 4.92 -1.68
N ALA A 60 -6.97 4.91 -0.61
CA ALA A 60 -7.95 3.85 -0.38
C ALA A 60 -8.88 3.68 -1.59
N GLY A 61 -9.13 2.42 -1.94
CA GLY A 61 -10.04 2.04 -3.00
C GLY A 61 -11.43 1.74 -2.47
N ASP A 62 -12.06 0.77 -3.11
CA ASP A 62 -13.39 0.24 -2.80
C ASP A 62 -13.26 -1.03 -1.97
N ASP A 63 -13.76 -1.01 -0.74
CA ASP A 63 -13.63 -2.12 0.22
C ASP A 63 -14.37 -3.39 -0.24
N ASP A 64 -15.40 -3.27 -1.08
CA ASP A 64 -16.10 -4.43 -1.66
C ASP A 64 -15.20 -5.21 -2.64
N GLN A 65 -14.05 -4.65 -3.03
CA GLN A 65 -13.04 -5.28 -3.89
C GLN A 65 -11.84 -5.82 -3.10
N ASN A 66 -11.86 -5.75 -1.77
CA ASN A 66 -10.82 -6.35 -0.95
C ASN A 66 -10.88 -7.89 -1.06
N ASP A 67 -9.72 -8.54 -1.12
CA ASP A 67 -9.65 -9.98 -0.93
C ASP A 67 -9.53 -10.26 0.57
N GLU A 68 -10.53 -10.93 1.18
CA GLU A 68 -10.48 -11.31 2.60
C GLU A 68 -9.30 -12.25 2.94
N PHE A 69 -8.86 -13.07 1.97
CA PHE A 69 -7.71 -13.94 2.15
C PHE A 69 -7.03 -14.26 0.81
N SER A 70 -5.78 -13.82 0.65
CA SER A 70 -5.03 -13.95 -0.59
C SER A 70 -3.53 -14.08 -0.33
N SER A 71 -2.85 -14.86 -1.19
CA SER A 71 -1.39 -14.91 -1.27
C SER A 71 -0.84 -14.12 -2.47
N ARG A 72 -1.68 -13.31 -3.13
CA ARG A 72 -1.25 -12.37 -4.17
C ARG A 72 -0.13 -11.49 -3.62
N ALA A 73 0.87 -11.20 -4.45
CA ALA A 73 1.93 -10.27 -4.05
C ALA A 73 1.33 -8.87 -3.82
N CYS A 74 1.72 -8.20 -2.74
CA CYS A 74 1.38 -6.80 -2.53
C CYS A 74 1.98 -5.96 -3.66
N ASP A 75 1.17 -5.16 -4.35
CA ASP A 75 1.62 -4.34 -5.48
C ASP A 75 2.53 -3.18 -5.03
N CYS A 76 2.55 -2.88 -3.72
CA CYS A 76 3.48 -1.92 -3.14
C CYS A 76 4.79 -2.58 -2.70
N CYS A 77 4.78 -3.41 -1.65
CA CYS A 77 5.99 -3.91 -1.00
C CYS A 77 6.39 -5.34 -1.42
N GLY A 78 5.66 -5.96 -2.35
CA GLY A 78 5.97 -7.29 -2.90
C GLY A 78 5.73 -8.49 -1.96
N THR A 79 5.28 -8.30 -0.72
CA THR A 79 5.06 -9.42 0.21
C THR A 79 4.03 -10.40 -0.32
N ARG A 80 4.25 -11.70 -0.04
CA ARG A 80 3.35 -12.81 -0.41
C ARG A 80 2.75 -13.52 0.79
N LEU A 81 2.90 -12.96 2.00
CA LEU A 81 2.28 -13.50 3.20
C LEU A 81 0.76 -13.58 3.01
N ALA A 82 0.18 -14.73 3.34
CA ALA A 82 -1.26 -14.93 3.19
C ALA A 82 -2.01 -14.04 4.20
N GLY A 83 -3.07 -13.39 3.74
CA GLY A 83 -3.89 -12.49 4.54
C GLY A 83 -4.75 -11.61 3.64
N GLU A 84 -5.37 -10.58 4.21
CA GLU A 84 -6.20 -9.65 3.44
C GLU A 84 -5.38 -8.90 2.37
N ARG A 85 -6.04 -8.54 1.26
CA ARG A 85 -5.52 -7.58 0.28
C ARG A 85 -6.52 -6.47 0.10
N TYR A 86 -6.06 -5.26 0.35
CA TYR A 86 -6.88 -4.06 0.28
C TYR A 86 -6.75 -3.44 -1.09
N HIS A 87 -7.89 -3.09 -1.65
CA HIS A 87 -7.98 -2.33 -2.87
C HIS A 87 -7.55 -0.88 -2.60
N CYS A 88 -6.63 -0.40 -3.43
CA CYS A 88 -6.18 0.97 -3.51
C CYS A 88 -6.29 1.47 -4.95
N ARG A 89 -6.29 2.80 -5.11
CA ARG A 89 -6.24 3.45 -6.42
C ARG A 89 -4.97 4.26 -6.57
N LEU A 90 -4.37 4.21 -7.75
CA LEU A 90 -3.29 5.12 -8.14
C LEU A 90 -3.88 6.28 -8.95
N LEU A 91 -3.85 7.48 -8.39
CA LEU A 91 -4.40 8.69 -9.01
C LEU A 91 -3.30 9.59 -9.54
N ARG A 92 -3.60 10.36 -10.59
CA ARG A 92 -2.70 11.40 -11.12
C ARG A 92 -3.45 12.70 -11.39
N ASN A 93 -2.79 13.82 -11.12
CA ASN A 93 -3.25 15.13 -11.53
C ASN A 93 -3.01 15.34 -13.03
N VAL A 94 -4.06 15.75 -13.74
CA VAL A 94 -3.96 16.20 -15.13
C VAL A 94 -4.16 17.72 -15.17
N LEU A 95 -3.21 18.40 -15.82
CA LEU A 95 -3.21 19.86 -16.00
C LEU A 95 -4.26 20.28 -17.03
#